data_AF-A0A351UN86-F1
#
_entry.id   AF-A0A351UN86-F1
#
_cell.length_a   1.000
_cell.length_b   1.000
_cell.length_c   1.000
_cell.angle_alpha   90.00
_cell.angle_beta   90.00
_cell.angle_gamma   90.00
#
_symmetry.space_group_name_H-M   'P 1'
#
loop_
_entity.id
_entity.type
_entity.pdbx_description
1 polymer ?
#
loop_
_entity_poly.entity_id
_entity_poly.type
_entity_poly.pdbx_seq_one_letter_code
_entity_poly.pdbx_strand_id
1 'polypeptide(L)'
;MKIKVLALAVIFVLGFLAIRARNRKDNSLTSYEPLPPIAAHRAARSTTNAETEPAAQPSAAAAGKEPAAPVAGKATGPRAAQPAAPALSPAADASARLAVLEEILQSKNDNDPRLDSAFNGLSPEAKKLFRQKYRQLPAEGRNERGTVVFLLGKNLKTAEDWAFMRAVLSEAPCLSLENCGRAAKAEPDSHSTSGVDLTLSYPAVMVLKRAERILQINRDAGGQDAAARQALELISAGKNSGAKVVADLAAGLEREFLSSPR
;
A
#
# COMPACT_ATOMS: atom_id res chain seq x y z
N MET A 1 46.73 32.37 15.56
CA MET A 1 45.74 31.97 14.52
C MET A 1 44.80 30.82 14.93
N LYS A 2 45.11 29.96 15.92
CA LYS A 2 44.26 28.80 16.27
C LYS A 2 42.92 29.13 16.97
N ILE A 3 42.82 30.27 17.67
CA ILE A 3 41.62 30.64 18.45
C ILE A 3 40.44 31.07 17.55
N LYS A 4 40.71 31.67 16.38
CA LYS A 4 39.64 32.15 15.47
C LYS A 4 38.87 31.00 14.79
N VAL A 5 39.51 29.85 14.59
CA VAL A 5 38.87 28.67 13.96
C VAL A 5 37.91 27.99 14.93
N LEU A 6 38.23 27.96 16.23
CA LEU A 6 37.37 27.35 17.25
C LEU A 6 36.07 28.16 17.45
N ALA A 7 36.14 29.49 17.41
CA ALA A 7 34.97 30.36 17.57
C ALA A 7 33.95 30.20 16.43
N LEU A 8 34.43 30.03 15.19
CA LEU A 8 33.58 29.80 14.02
C LEU A 8 32.87 28.44 14.07
N ALA A 9 33.55 27.40 14.54
CA ALA A 9 32.95 26.06 14.69
C ALA A 9 31.81 26.06 15.72
N VAL A 10 31.97 26.76 16.84
CA VAL A 10 30.93 26.84 17.89
C VAL A 10 29.69 27.59 17.42
N ILE A 11 29.85 28.68 16.64
CA ILE A 11 28.71 29.43 16.08
C ILE A 11 27.92 28.57 15.09
N PHE A 12 28.59 27.77 14.25
CA PHE A 12 27.90 26.87 13.32
C PHE A 12 27.10 25.78 14.04
N VAL A 13 27.66 25.18 15.09
CA VAL A 13 26.97 24.13 15.87
C VAL A 13 25.75 24.70 16.61
N LEU A 14 25.89 25.89 17.21
CA LEU A 14 24.77 26.54 17.92
C LEU A 14 23.67 27.02 16.96
N GLY A 15 24.03 27.52 15.78
CA GLY A 15 23.07 27.88 14.73
C GLY A 15 22.27 26.68 14.23
N PHE A 16 22.93 25.53 14.05
CA PHE A 16 22.27 24.29 13.62
C PHE A 16 21.27 23.77 14.67
N LEU A 17 21.63 23.87 15.96
CA LEU A 17 20.75 23.47 17.06
C LEU A 17 19.51 24.37 17.17
N ALA A 18 19.66 25.68 16.96
CA ALA A 18 18.54 26.63 17.01
C ALA A 18 17.54 26.42 15.84
N ILE A 19 18.02 26.12 14.63
CA ILE A 19 17.17 25.80 13.48
C ILE A 19 16.39 24.49 13.72
N ARG A 20 17.05 23.47 14.30
CA ARG A 20 16.41 22.19 14.62
C ARG A 20 15.32 22.30 15.70
N ALA A 21 15.47 23.23 16.65
CA ALA A 21 14.45 23.48 17.68
C ALA A 21 13.20 24.20 17.12
N ARG A 22 13.36 25.02 16.07
CA ARG A 22 12.24 25.77 15.46
C ARG A 22 11.37 24.90 14.57
N ASN A 23 11.96 23.98 13.80
CA ASN A 23 11.22 23.06 12.90
C ASN A 23 10.43 21.95 13.62
N ARG A 24 10.56 21.80 14.94
CA ARG A 24 9.83 20.78 15.71
C ARG A 24 8.40 21.20 16.09
N LYS A 25 8.05 22.50 15.97
CA LYS A 25 6.74 23.00 16.43
C LYS A 25 5.66 23.07 15.33
N ASP A 26 6.03 22.99 14.05
CA ASP A 26 5.07 23.25 12.96
C ASP A 26 4.61 21.99 12.19
N ASN A 27 5.03 20.78 12.60
CA ASN A 27 4.66 19.53 11.90
C ASN A 27 3.66 18.65 12.66
N SER A 28 2.82 19.26 13.50
CA SER A 28 1.71 18.60 14.21
C SER A 28 0.39 18.72 13.44
N LEU A 29 0.37 18.26 12.18
CA LEU A 29 -0.84 18.18 11.38
C LEU A 29 -0.78 16.94 10.47
N THR A 30 -1.13 15.79 11.06
CA THR A 30 -1.88 14.66 10.46
C THR A 30 -1.78 13.46 11.41
N SER A 31 -2.45 13.55 12.57
CA SER A 31 -2.92 12.33 13.23
C SER A 31 -4.03 11.75 12.37
N TYR A 32 -3.72 10.73 11.57
CA TYR A 32 -4.76 9.82 11.11
C TYR A 32 -5.26 9.07 12.35
N GLU A 33 -6.35 9.56 12.90
CA GLU A 33 -7.17 8.81 13.84
C GLU A 33 -7.63 7.53 13.12
N PRO A 34 -7.44 6.34 13.69
CA PRO A 34 -7.93 5.11 13.09
C PRO A 34 -9.46 5.19 12.98
N LEU A 35 -9.97 5.09 11.75
CA LEU A 35 -11.41 5.04 11.52
C LEU A 35 -12.02 3.92 12.37
N PRO A 36 -13.12 4.20 13.11
CA PRO A 36 -13.82 3.16 13.84
C PRO A 36 -14.34 2.08 12.87
N PRO A 37 -14.48 0.83 13.34
CA PRO A 37 -15.01 -0.25 12.52
C PRO A 37 -16.39 0.13 11.99
N ILE A 38 -16.55 0.10 10.66
CA ILE A 38 -17.83 0.32 10.00
C ILE A 38 -18.76 -0.84 10.40
N ALA A 39 -19.65 -0.57 11.35
CA ALA A 39 -20.77 -1.44 11.65
C ALA A 39 -21.61 -1.59 10.37
N ALA A 40 -21.88 -2.83 9.97
CA ALA A 40 -22.70 -3.15 8.82
C ALA A 40 -24.09 -2.53 8.96
N HIS A 41 -24.33 -1.42 8.26
CA HIS A 41 -25.66 -0.84 8.15
C HIS A 41 -26.51 -1.68 7.19
N ARG A 42 -27.34 -2.51 7.82
CA ARG A 42 -28.48 -3.22 7.27
C ARG A 42 -29.39 -2.24 6.51
N ALA A 43 -29.63 -2.55 5.24
CA ALA A 43 -30.60 -1.87 4.40
C ALA A 43 -32.00 -1.91 5.03
N ALA A 44 -32.64 -0.75 5.14
CA ALA A 44 -34.06 -0.63 5.38
C ALA A 44 -34.66 0.30 4.30
N ARG A 45 -35.63 -0.25 3.56
CA ARG A 45 -36.56 0.49 2.72
C ARG A 45 -37.47 1.39 3.58
N SER A 46 -37.93 2.47 2.95
CA SER A 46 -39.34 2.88 2.85
C SER A 46 -39.72 4.24 3.46
N THR A 47 -40.27 5.08 2.56
CA THR A 47 -41.44 5.97 2.70
C THR A 47 -41.40 7.27 3.52
N THR A 48 -41.56 8.38 2.77
CA THR A 48 -42.50 9.52 2.93
C THR A 48 -42.34 10.57 4.04
N ASN A 49 -42.43 11.82 3.55
CA ASN A 49 -43.06 13.03 4.10
C ASN A 49 -42.34 13.93 5.12
N ALA A 50 -42.77 15.19 5.04
CA ALA A 50 -42.20 16.44 5.50
C ALA A 50 -42.53 16.80 6.96
N GLU A 51 -42.04 17.99 7.36
CA GLU A 51 -42.34 18.83 8.53
C GLU A 51 -41.32 18.88 9.69
N THR A 52 -40.73 20.08 9.82
CA THR A 52 -40.86 21.02 10.95
C THR A 52 -40.40 20.64 12.37
N GLU A 53 -39.37 21.39 12.78
CA GLU A 53 -39.00 21.87 14.13
C GLU A 53 -38.36 20.98 15.22
N PRO A 54 -37.60 21.61 16.16
CA PRO A 54 -36.52 20.99 16.91
C PRO A 54 -36.80 20.84 18.43
N ALA A 55 -35.75 20.39 19.11
CA ALA A 55 -35.48 20.42 20.56
C ALA A 55 -35.87 19.17 21.37
N ALA A 56 -34.84 18.51 21.92
CA ALA A 56 -34.65 18.28 23.37
C ALA A 56 -33.62 17.14 23.61
N GLN A 57 -32.56 17.45 24.37
CA GLN A 57 -31.79 16.45 25.14
C GLN A 57 -32.63 16.03 26.38
N PRO A 58 -32.44 14.83 26.98
CA PRO A 58 -31.34 14.64 27.95
C PRO A 58 -30.71 13.22 28.05
N SER A 59 -29.44 13.25 28.49
CA SER A 59 -28.73 12.36 29.43
C SER A 59 -29.43 11.12 30.02
N ALA A 60 -28.74 9.97 30.02
CA ALA A 60 -28.51 9.16 31.23
C ALA A 60 -27.52 7.99 30.99
N ALA A 61 -26.64 7.80 31.96
CA ALA A 61 -25.67 6.73 32.11
C ALA A 61 -26.32 5.40 32.55
N ALA A 62 -25.70 4.26 32.22
CA ALA A 62 -25.76 3.08 33.10
C ALA A 62 -24.54 2.17 32.88
N ALA A 63 -23.73 2.06 33.93
CA ALA A 63 -22.70 1.07 34.09
C ALA A 63 -23.31 -0.31 34.39
N GLY A 64 -22.75 -1.36 33.80
CA GLY A 64 -23.06 -2.75 34.13
C GLY A 64 -21.79 -3.59 34.13
N LYS A 65 -21.18 -3.74 35.32
CA LYS A 65 -20.24 -4.82 35.65
C LYS A 65 -21.03 -6.10 35.87
N GLU A 66 -20.62 -7.23 35.29
CA GLU A 66 -20.61 -8.50 36.03
C GLU A 66 -19.60 -9.52 35.46
N PRO A 67 -18.78 -10.17 36.31
CA PRO A 67 -17.81 -11.20 35.95
C PRO A 67 -18.27 -12.62 36.37
N ALA A 68 -18.12 -13.62 35.49
CA ALA A 68 -18.12 -15.06 35.82
C ALA A 68 -17.69 -15.84 34.55
N ALA A 69 -16.93 -16.94 34.53
CA ALA A 69 -16.21 -17.74 35.49
C ALA A 69 -15.19 -18.60 34.68
N PRO A 70 -14.04 -19.04 35.24
CA PRO A 70 -13.11 -19.91 34.54
C PRO A 70 -13.60 -21.36 34.55
N VAL A 71 -14.07 -21.87 33.41
CA VAL A 71 -14.39 -23.29 33.24
C VAL A 71 -13.07 -24.06 33.02
N ALA A 72 -12.61 -24.71 34.08
CA ALA A 72 -11.54 -25.70 34.03
C ALA A 72 -12.03 -26.95 33.27
N GLY A 73 -11.49 -27.18 32.07
CA GLY A 73 -11.91 -28.26 31.17
C GLY A 73 -10.73 -29.07 30.62
N LYS A 74 -10.44 -30.18 31.31
CA LYS A 74 -9.99 -31.51 30.84
C LYS A 74 -8.91 -31.63 29.73
N ALA A 75 -7.77 -32.15 30.18
CA ALA A 75 -7.04 -33.31 29.65
C ALA A 75 -6.71 -33.32 28.14
N THR A 76 -5.49 -32.84 27.85
CA THR A 76 -4.71 -33.10 26.64
C THR A 76 -4.39 -34.60 26.51
N GLY A 77 -5.25 -35.34 25.79
CA GLY A 77 -4.85 -36.63 25.23
C GLY A 77 -3.84 -36.45 24.09
N PRO A 78 -2.89 -37.38 23.88
CA PRO A 78 -1.96 -37.33 22.77
C PRO A 78 -2.74 -37.39 21.44
N ARG A 79 -2.84 -36.22 20.77
CA ARG A 79 -3.45 -36.07 19.46
C ARG A 79 -2.60 -36.89 18.47
N ALA A 80 -3.11 -38.06 18.08
CA ALA A 80 -2.49 -38.91 17.08
C ALA A 80 -2.12 -38.05 15.86
N ALA A 81 -0.85 -38.07 15.49
CA ALA A 81 -0.31 -37.31 14.36
C ALA A 81 -1.08 -37.70 13.11
N GLN A 82 -1.91 -36.79 12.61
CA GLN A 82 -2.60 -36.98 11.34
C GLN A 82 -1.53 -37.11 10.24
N PRO A 83 -1.59 -38.16 9.41
CA PRO A 83 -0.62 -38.34 8.33
C PRO A 83 -0.64 -37.09 7.45
N ALA A 84 0.53 -36.44 7.32
CA ALA A 84 0.68 -35.23 6.54
C ALA A 84 0.29 -35.52 5.08
N ALA A 85 -0.66 -34.74 4.54
CA ALA A 85 -1.01 -34.83 3.13
C ALA A 85 0.25 -34.61 2.27
N PRO A 86 0.40 -35.34 1.15
CA PRO A 86 1.56 -35.19 0.28
C PRO A 86 1.67 -33.75 -0.21
N ALA A 87 2.85 -33.14 -0.04
CA ALA A 87 3.11 -31.79 -0.51
C ALA A 87 2.98 -31.73 -2.04
N LEU A 88 2.19 -30.78 -2.54
CA LEU A 88 2.07 -30.52 -3.98
C LEU A 88 3.45 -30.15 -4.56
N SER A 89 3.68 -30.51 -5.83
CA SER A 89 4.87 -30.04 -6.54
C SER A 89 4.83 -28.51 -6.72
N PRO A 90 5.98 -27.82 -6.78
CA PRO A 90 6.01 -26.36 -6.96
C PRO A 90 5.25 -25.87 -8.19
N ALA A 91 5.28 -26.65 -9.27
CA ALA A 91 4.55 -26.35 -10.50
C ALA A 91 3.02 -26.49 -10.30
N ALA A 92 2.56 -27.54 -9.62
CA ALA A 92 1.14 -27.73 -9.32
C ALA A 92 0.59 -26.63 -8.40
N ASP A 93 1.34 -26.25 -7.35
CA ASP A 93 0.98 -25.11 -6.48
C ASP A 93 0.92 -23.80 -7.27
N ALA A 94 1.91 -23.55 -8.14
CA ALA A 94 1.93 -22.34 -8.99
C ALA A 94 0.70 -22.25 -9.91
N SER A 95 0.33 -23.35 -10.55
CA SER A 95 -0.88 -23.43 -11.40
C SER A 95 -2.16 -23.26 -10.58
N ALA A 96 -2.25 -23.88 -9.40
CA ALA A 96 -3.41 -23.73 -8.52
C ALA A 96 -3.61 -22.27 -8.07
N ARG A 97 -2.52 -21.59 -7.70
CA ARG A 97 -2.56 -20.16 -7.33
C ARG A 97 -2.91 -19.26 -8.51
N LEU A 98 -2.43 -19.59 -9.71
CA LEU A 98 -2.84 -18.85 -10.91
C LEU A 98 -4.35 -19.00 -11.15
N ALA A 99 -4.91 -20.20 -11.02
CA ALA A 99 -6.35 -20.41 -11.17
C ALA A 99 -7.17 -19.59 -10.17
N VAL A 100 -6.75 -19.53 -8.90
CA VAL A 100 -7.41 -18.68 -7.89
C VAL A 100 -7.33 -17.20 -8.26
N LEU A 101 -6.16 -16.73 -8.73
CA LEU A 101 -6.03 -15.35 -9.20
C LEU A 101 -6.99 -15.07 -10.37
N GLU A 102 -7.07 -15.98 -11.35
CA GLU A 102 -7.95 -15.81 -12.51
C GLU A 102 -9.43 -15.76 -12.12
N GLU A 103 -9.85 -16.58 -11.17
CA GLU A 103 -11.21 -16.53 -10.61
C GLU A 103 -11.50 -15.17 -9.98
N ILE A 104 -10.57 -14.64 -9.16
CA ILE A 104 -10.72 -13.33 -8.52
C ILE A 104 -10.82 -12.23 -9.57
N LEU A 105 -9.92 -12.21 -10.55
CA LEU A 105 -9.94 -11.21 -11.63
C LEU A 105 -11.23 -11.27 -12.46
N GLN A 106 -11.72 -12.48 -12.76
CA GLN A 106 -12.99 -12.67 -13.48
C GLN A 106 -14.20 -12.18 -12.67
N SER A 107 -14.17 -12.35 -11.35
CA SER A 107 -15.24 -11.90 -10.45
C SER A 107 -15.30 -10.37 -10.28
N LYS A 108 -14.21 -9.66 -10.64
CA LYS A 108 -14.02 -8.22 -10.40
C LYS A 108 -14.22 -7.81 -8.93
N ASN A 109 -13.96 -8.73 -8.00
CA ASN A 109 -14.04 -8.48 -6.58
C ASN A 109 -12.66 -8.10 -6.02
N ASP A 110 -12.35 -6.81 -6.03
CA ASP A 110 -11.08 -6.27 -5.50
C ASP A 110 -10.95 -6.42 -3.97
N ASN A 111 -12.03 -6.82 -3.29
CA ASN A 111 -12.06 -7.09 -1.84
C ASN A 111 -12.12 -8.59 -1.52
N ASP A 112 -11.74 -9.47 -2.45
CA ASP A 112 -11.73 -10.90 -2.19
C ASP A 112 -10.73 -11.24 -1.05
N PRO A 113 -11.19 -11.85 0.08
CA PRO A 113 -10.35 -12.10 1.25
C PRO A 113 -9.18 -13.08 0.96
N ARG A 114 -9.23 -13.81 -0.16
CA ARG A 114 -8.12 -14.67 -0.60
C ARG A 114 -6.90 -13.84 -1.04
N LEU A 115 -7.07 -12.59 -1.46
CA LEU A 115 -5.95 -11.69 -1.84
C LEU A 115 -4.96 -11.50 -0.68
N ASP A 116 -5.45 -11.52 0.56
CA ASP A 116 -4.63 -11.34 1.76
C ASP A 116 -3.88 -12.60 2.16
N SER A 117 -4.48 -13.78 1.98
CA SER A 117 -4.02 -15.05 2.56
C SER A 117 -3.44 -16.01 1.52
N ALA A 118 -4.13 -16.22 0.40
CA ALA A 118 -3.84 -17.28 -0.58
C ALA A 118 -2.57 -17.03 -1.40
N PHE A 119 -2.02 -15.81 -1.37
CA PHE A 119 -0.83 -15.42 -2.14
C PHE A 119 0.37 -15.08 -1.26
N ASN A 120 0.34 -15.46 0.01
CA ASN A 120 1.52 -15.33 0.85
C ASN A 120 2.58 -16.36 0.44
N GLY A 121 3.84 -15.92 0.36
CA GLY A 121 4.97 -16.80 0.08
C GLY A 121 5.00 -17.38 -1.34
N LEU A 122 4.55 -16.65 -2.36
CA LEU A 122 4.60 -17.11 -3.76
C LEU A 122 5.97 -17.68 -4.14
N SER A 123 5.96 -18.88 -4.72
CA SER A 123 7.14 -19.52 -5.31
C SER A 123 7.66 -18.73 -6.52
N PRO A 124 8.93 -18.91 -6.92
CA PRO A 124 9.45 -18.34 -8.15
C PRO A 124 8.62 -18.70 -9.39
N GLU A 125 8.14 -19.94 -9.46
CA GLU A 125 7.28 -20.45 -10.53
C GLU A 125 5.93 -19.72 -10.56
N ALA A 126 5.29 -19.54 -9.40
CA ALA A 126 4.03 -18.80 -9.30
C ALA A 126 4.21 -17.33 -9.71
N LYS A 127 5.28 -16.67 -9.25
CA LYS A 127 5.59 -15.30 -9.66
C LYS A 127 5.84 -15.18 -11.16
N LYS A 128 6.49 -16.19 -11.77
CA LYS A 128 6.68 -16.23 -13.23
C LYS A 128 5.35 -16.28 -13.96
N LEU A 129 4.43 -17.15 -13.54
CA LEU A 129 3.08 -17.23 -14.11
C LEU A 129 2.30 -15.92 -13.93
N PHE A 130 2.40 -15.28 -12.77
CA PHE A 130 1.71 -14.01 -12.49
C PHE A 130 2.24 -12.88 -13.37
N ARG A 131 3.57 -12.81 -13.58
CA ARG A 131 4.20 -11.87 -14.53
C ARG A 131 3.80 -12.14 -15.97
N GLN A 132 3.52 -13.40 -16.33
CA GLN A 132 2.98 -13.74 -17.65
C GLN A 132 1.53 -13.28 -17.77
N LYS A 133 0.71 -13.57 -16.75
CA LYS A 133 -0.69 -13.11 -16.70
C LYS A 133 -0.79 -11.60 -16.81
N TYR A 134 0.03 -10.87 -16.06
CA TYR A 134 0.11 -9.40 -16.13
C TYR A 134 0.31 -8.89 -17.56
N ARG A 135 1.20 -9.53 -18.32
CA ARG A 135 1.50 -9.16 -19.71
C ARG A 135 0.38 -9.49 -20.69
N GLN A 136 -0.48 -10.43 -20.35
CA GLN A 136 -1.64 -10.81 -21.16
C GLN A 136 -2.87 -9.92 -20.89
N LEU A 137 -2.91 -9.23 -19.75
CA LEU A 137 -3.99 -8.30 -19.45
C LEU A 137 -3.92 -7.07 -20.37
N PRO A 138 -5.07 -6.58 -20.86
CA PRO A 138 -5.12 -5.34 -21.63
C PRO A 138 -4.53 -4.19 -20.81
N ALA A 139 -3.95 -3.20 -21.48
CA ALA A 139 -3.37 -2.04 -20.80
C ALA A 139 -4.44 -1.25 -20.04
N GLU A 140 -5.68 -1.30 -20.51
CA GLU A 140 -6.87 -0.66 -19.95
C GLU A 140 -7.32 -1.31 -18.63
N GLY A 141 -7.00 -2.60 -18.41
CA GLY A 141 -7.34 -3.35 -17.18
C GLY A 141 -6.47 -2.96 -15.99
N ARG A 142 -6.47 -1.66 -15.63
CA ARG A 142 -5.56 -1.07 -14.65
C ARG A 142 -5.78 -1.61 -13.24
N ASN A 143 -7.02 -1.92 -12.87
CA ASN A 143 -7.34 -2.52 -11.58
C ASN A 143 -6.76 -3.93 -11.49
N GLU A 144 -7.03 -4.78 -12.49
CA GLU A 144 -6.54 -6.15 -12.54
C GLU A 144 -5.01 -6.20 -12.57
N ARG A 145 -4.39 -5.33 -13.38
CA ARG A 145 -2.94 -5.15 -13.42
C ARG A 145 -2.40 -4.72 -12.06
N GLY A 146 -3.04 -3.76 -11.40
CA GLY A 146 -2.66 -3.29 -10.08
C GLY A 146 -2.76 -4.37 -9.01
N THR A 147 -3.80 -5.20 -9.05
CA THR A 147 -3.94 -6.39 -8.19
C THR A 147 -2.78 -7.36 -8.39
N VAL A 148 -2.39 -7.66 -9.63
CA VAL A 148 -1.23 -8.53 -9.88
C VAL A 148 0.08 -7.91 -9.36
N VAL A 149 0.27 -6.60 -9.54
CA VAL A 149 1.43 -5.87 -9.01
C VAL A 149 1.46 -5.91 -7.48
N PHE A 150 0.32 -5.68 -6.84
CA PHE A 150 0.19 -5.78 -5.38
C PHE A 150 0.63 -7.16 -4.88
N LEU A 151 0.12 -8.24 -5.48
CA LEU A 151 0.45 -9.61 -5.08
C LEU A 151 1.94 -9.93 -5.27
N LEU A 152 2.52 -9.52 -6.40
CA LEU A 152 3.96 -9.68 -6.66
C LEU A 152 4.81 -8.83 -5.71
N GLY A 153 4.31 -7.65 -5.32
CA GLY A 153 4.96 -6.72 -4.40
C GLY A 153 5.06 -7.22 -2.96
N LYS A 154 4.14 -8.09 -2.50
CA LYS A 154 4.12 -8.59 -1.11
C LYS A 154 5.43 -9.25 -0.66
N ASN A 155 6.23 -9.78 -1.59
CA ASN A 155 7.44 -10.53 -1.26
C ASN A 155 8.57 -10.33 -2.29
N LEU A 156 9.03 -9.09 -2.47
CA LEU A 156 10.17 -8.77 -3.34
C LEU A 156 11.46 -9.36 -2.73
N LYS A 157 12.04 -10.35 -3.42
CA LYS A 157 13.26 -11.04 -2.94
C LYS A 157 14.32 -11.14 -4.02
N THR A 158 13.93 -11.47 -5.24
CA THR A 158 14.88 -11.77 -6.31
C THR A 158 15.10 -10.56 -7.22
N ALA A 159 16.18 -10.56 -7.99
CA ALA A 159 16.47 -9.50 -8.96
C ALA A 159 15.33 -9.34 -9.99
N GLU A 160 14.68 -10.43 -10.39
CA GLU A 160 13.55 -10.41 -11.31
C GLU A 160 12.31 -9.71 -10.71
N ASP A 161 12.14 -9.77 -9.38
CA ASP A 161 11.05 -9.07 -8.69
C ASP A 161 11.24 -7.56 -8.81
N TRP A 162 12.43 -7.07 -8.50
CA TRP A 162 12.78 -5.65 -8.61
C TRP A 162 12.77 -5.16 -10.06
N ALA A 163 13.28 -5.98 -11.00
CA ALA A 163 13.24 -5.66 -12.42
C ALA A 163 11.81 -5.54 -12.96
N PHE A 164 10.91 -6.43 -12.53
CA PHE A 164 9.49 -6.33 -12.88
C PHE A 164 8.87 -5.04 -12.35
N MET A 165 9.13 -4.67 -11.09
CA MET A 165 8.62 -3.42 -10.51
C MET A 165 9.13 -2.18 -11.26
N ARG A 166 10.41 -2.16 -11.67
CA ARG A 166 10.94 -1.11 -12.55
C ARG A 166 10.22 -1.06 -13.89
N ALA A 167 9.98 -2.21 -14.52
CA ALA A 167 9.28 -2.27 -15.80
C ALA A 167 7.86 -1.69 -15.72
N VAL A 168 7.14 -1.93 -14.62
CA VAL A 168 5.81 -1.35 -14.39
C VAL A 168 5.86 0.18 -14.29
N LEU A 169 6.87 0.75 -13.62
CA LEU A 169 7.06 2.21 -13.52
C LEU A 169 7.41 2.87 -14.86
N SER A 170 8.02 2.10 -15.77
CA SER A 170 8.41 2.54 -17.12
C SER A 170 7.33 2.29 -18.19
N GLU A 171 6.14 1.83 -17.81
CA GLU A 171 5.04 1.70 -18.77
C GLU A 171 4.62 3.06 -19.33
N ALA A 172 4.20 3.06 -20.60
CA ALA A 172 3.60 4.25 -21.18
C ALA A 172 2.33 4.64 -20.40
N PRO A 173 2.13 5.93 -20.11
CA PRO A 173 0.94 6.40 -19.41
C PRO A 173 -0.32 6.06 -20.22
N CYS A 174 -1.32 5.53 -19.54
CA CYS A 174 -2.66 5.39 -20.12
C CYS A 174 -3.40 6.71 -19.92
N LEU A 175 -4.01 7.22 -20.98
CA LEU A 175 -4.69 8.51 -20.95
C LEU A 175 -6.23 8.37 -21.00
N SER A 176 -6.74 7.14 -21.03
CA SER A 176 -8.17 6.83 -21.09
C SER A 176 -8.44 5.46 -20.49
N LEU A 177 -9.51 5.34 -19.71
CA LEU A 177 -9.93 4.06 -19.11
C LEU A 177 -10.43 3.06 -20.16
N GLU A 178 -10.85 3.54 -21.33
CA GLU A 178 -11.41 2.72 -22.40
C GLU A 178 -10.36 2.29 -23.43
N ASN A 179 -9.34 3.12 -23.67
CA ASN A 179 -8.35 2.89 -24.71
C ASN A 179 -7.04 3.66 -24.45
N CYS A 180 -5.99 2.97 -24.03
CA CYS A 180 -4.69 3.59 -23.75
C CYS A 180 -3.97 4.11 -25.00
N GLY A 181 -4.41 3.73 -26.21
CA GLY A 181 -3.87 4.22 -27.49
C GLY A 181 -4.47 5.55 -27.96
N ARG A 182 -5.47 6.09 -27.25
CA ARG A 182 -6.05 7.41 -27.57
C ARG A 182 -5.42 8.49 -26.69
N ALA A 183 -5.27 9.69 -27.27
CA ALA A 183 -4.94 10.88 -26.49
C ALA A 183 -6.04 11.16 -25.46
N ALA A 184 -5.66 11.72 -24.31
CA ALA A 184 -6.62 12.23 -23.33
C ALA A 184 -7.58 13.20 -24.05
N LYS A 185 -8.89 13.01 -23.87
CA LYS A 185 -9.83 14.08 -24.18
C LYS A 185 -9.57 15.18 -23.17
N ALA A 186 -9.29 16.38 -23.64
CA ALA A 186 -9.18 17.55 -22.77
C ALA A 186 -10.58 17.84 -22.20
N GLU A 187 -10.89 17.28 -21.05
CA GLU A 187 -12.09 17.64 -20.29
C GLU A 187 -11.82 18.99 -19.59
N PRO A 188 -12.72 19.98 -19.74
CA PRO A 188 -12.48 21.35 -19.26
C PRO A 188 -12.55 21.52 -17.74
N ASP A 189 -12.95 20.49 -16.97
CA ASP A 189 -13.06 20.56 -15.51
C ASP A 189 -11.82 19.96 -14.80
N SER A 190 -11.06 20.85 -14.14
CA SER A 190 -9.77 20.54 -13.50
C SER A 190 -9.84 19.75 -12.21
N HIS A 191 -11.03 19.48 -11.67
CA HIS A 191 -11.20 18.80 -10.39
C HIS A 191 -11.45 17.29 -10.52
N SER A 192 -12.03 16.82 -11.63
CA SER A 192 -12.28 15.40 -11.90
C SER A 192 -11.05 14.63 -12.40
N THR A 193 -10.02 15.34 -12.88
CA THR A 193 -8.79 14.76 -13.44
C THR A 193 -7.96 14.00 -12.41
N SER A 194 -7.94 14.44 -11.14
CA SER A 194 -7.07 13.84 -10.11
C SER A 194 -7.40 12.37 -9.80
N GLY A 195 -8.70 12.02 -9.74
CA GLY A 195 -9.14 10.65 -9.47
C GLY A 195 -8.87 9.72 -10.65
N VAL A 196 -9.15 10.19 -11.87
CA VAL A 196 -8.93 9.43 -13.11
C VAL A 196 -7.44 9.15 -13.33
N ASP A 197 -6.58 10.16 -13.12
CA ASP A 197 -5.13 10.01 -13.25
C ASP A 197 -4.56 8.95 -12.30
N LEU A 198 -5.09 8.91 -11.07
CA LEU A 198 -4.72 7.90 -10.08
C LEU A 198 -5.13 6.49 -10.51
N THR A 199 -6.37 6.32 -10.98
CA THR A 199 -6.86 5.02 -11.49
C THR A 199 -6.03 4.56 -12.70
N LEU A 200 -5.75 5.45 -13.65
CA LEU A 200 -4.94 5.14 -14.84
C LEU A 200 -3.51 4.77 -14.49
N SER A 201 -3.00 5.29 -13.37
CA SER A 201 -1.64 5.04 -12.87
C SER A 201 -1.57 4.00 -11.76
N TYR A 202 -2.68 3.33 -11.44
CA TYR A 202 -2.80 2.48 -10.25
C TYR A 202 -1.69 1.42 -10.13
N PRO A 203 -1.32 0.66 -11.19
CA PRO A 203 -0.22 -0.30 -11.09
C PRO A 203 1.11 0.35 -10.66
N ALA A 204 1.47 1.49 -11.24
CA ALA A 204 2.71 2.20 -10.93
C ALA A 204 2.69 2.81 -9.52
N VAL A 205 1.54 3.35 -9.10
CA VAL A 205 1.36 3.85 -7.73
C VAL A 205 1.52 2.73 -6.71
N MET A 206 0.98 1.53 -6.99
CA MET A 206 1.16 0.37 -6.11
C MET A 206 2.62 -0.06 -5.96
N VAL A 207 3.44 0.09 -7.01
CA VAL A 207 4.90 -0.11 -6.92
C VAL A 207 5.52 0.88 -5.93
N LEU A 208 5.20 2.17 -6.06
CA LEU A 208 5.75 3.21 -5.18
C LEU A 208 5.30 3.04 -3.73
N LYS A 209 4.01 2.71 -3.51
CA LYS A 209 3.49 2.38 -2.17
C LYS A 209 4.17 1.18 -1.56
N ARG A 210 4.58 0.20 -2.38
CA ARG A 210 5.37 -0.92 -1.88
C ARG A 210 6.79 -0.49 -1.50
N ALA A 211 7.44 0.34 -2.30
CA ALA A 211 8.75 0.89 -2.00
C ALA A 211 8.74 1.71 -0.69
N GLU A 212 7.76 2.61 -0.53
CA GLU A 212 7.52 3.38 0.70
C GLU A 212 7.43 2.48 1.94
N ARG A 213 6.60 1.41 1.88
CA ARG A 213 6.46 0.47 3.00
C ARG A 213 7.76 -0.23 3.37
N ILE A 214 8.58 -0.60 2.38
CA ILE A 214 9.88 -1.24 2.62
C ILE A 214 10.82 -0.26 3.33
N LEU A 215 10.84 1.00 2.91
CA LEU A 215 11.66 2.04 3.54
C LEU A 215 11.20 2.37 4.96
N GLN A 216 9.89 2.41 5.20
CA GLN A 216 9.33 2.58 6.54
C GLN A 216 9.81 1.48 7.49
N ILE A 217 9.64 0.21 7.10
CA ILE A 217 10.06 -0.95 7.91
C ILE A 217 11.57 -0.88 8.19
N ASN A 218 12.37 -0.53 7.18
CA ASN A 218 13.82 -0.43 7.33
C ASN A 218 14.24 0.73 8.24
N ARG A 219 13.55 1.88 8.16
CA ARG A 219 13.71 3.04 9.05
C ARG A 219 13.42 2.67 10.50
N ASP A 220 12.28 2.00 10.73
CA ASP A 220 11.84 1.61 12.08
C ASP A 220 12.78 0.56 12.70
N ALA A 221 13.37 -0.31 11.86
CA ALA A 221 14.39 -1.28 12.28
C ALA A 221 15.81 -0.68 12.45
N GLY A 222 16.03 0.60 12.14
CA GLY A 222 17.36 1.24 12.19
C GLY A 222 18.35 0.70 11.16
N GLY A 223 17.88 -0.01 10.12
CA GLY A 223 18.72 -0.72 9.16
C GLY A 223 19.10 0.10 7.93
N GLN A 224 19.96 -0.49 7.09
CA GLN A 224 20.16 -0.16 5.68
C GLN A 224 20.37 -1.46 4.91
N ASP A 225 19.28 -2.19 4.66
CA ASP A 225 19.39 -3.46 3.96
C ASP A 225 19.41 -3.27 2.43
N ALA A 226 19.65 -4.36 1.70
CA ALA A 226 19.65 -4.34 0.23
C ALA A 226 18.28 -4.00 -0.35
N ALA A 227 17.18 -4.37 0.32
CA ALA A 227 15.83 -4.09 -0.15
C ALA A 227 15.49 -2.59 -0.05
N ALA A 228 15.95 -1.90 0.99
CA ALA A 228 15.82 -0.45 1.12
C ALA A 228 16.54 0.29 -0.02
N ARG A 229 17.74 -0.16 -0.41
CA ARG A 229 18.45 0.39 -1.58
C ARG A 229 17.66 0.18 -2.87
N GLN A 230 17.15 -1.03 -3.10
CA GLN A 230 16.30 -1.32 -4.26
C GLN A 230 14.99 -0.51 -4.26
N ALA A 231 14.41 -0.25 -3.08
CA ALA A 231 13.22 0.60 -2.95
C ALA A 231 13.51 2.06 -3.32
N LEU A 232 14.67 2.61 -2.92
CA LEU A 232 15.11 3.94 -3.35
C LEU A 232 15.35 3.99 -4.87
N GLU A 233 15.90 2.94 -5.46
CA GLU A 233 16.04 2.83 -6.93
C GLU A 233 14.67 2.83 -7.63
N LEU A 234 13.66 2.16 -7.07
CA LEU A 234 12.29 2.21 -7.61
C LEU A 234 11.71 3.62 -7.54
N ILE A 235 11.90 4.33 -6.43
CA ILE A 235 11.47 5.73 -6.30
C ILE A 235 12.18 6.60 -7.35
N SER A 236 13.49 6.44 -7.50
CA SER A 236 14.25 7.16 -8.53
C SER A 236 13.73 6.87 -9.94
N ALA A 237 13.42 5.60 -10.27
CA ALA A 237 12.81 5.23 -11.54
C ALA A 237 11.43 5.87 -11.73
N GLY A 238 10.61 5.91 -10.68
CA GLY A 238 9.27 6.51 -10.70
C GLY A 238 9.27 8.00 -11.05
N LYS A 239 10.32 8.75 -10.69
CA LYS A 239 10.47 10.17 -11.06
C LYS A 239 10.55 10.40 -12.57
N ASN A 240 10.98 9.39 -13.32
CA ASN A 240 11.09 9.44 -14.78
C ASN A 240 9.85 8.84 -15.47
N SER A 241 8.77 8.57 -14.73
CA SER A 241 7.53 8.07 -15.30
C SER A 241 6.88 9.13 -16.20
N GLY A 242 6.30 8.69 -17.32
CA GLY A 242 5.50 9.56 -18.18
C GLY A 242 4.17 9.99 -17.53
N ALA A 243 3.74 9.32 -16.46
CA ALA A 243 2.54 9.68 -15.70
C ALA A 243 2.91 10.70 -14.60
N LYS A 244 2.39 11.93 -14.71
CA LYS A 244 2.70 13.02 -13.77
C LYS A 244 2.43 12.65 -12.31
N VAL A 245 1.30 12.00 -12.02
CA VAL A 245 0.94 11.57 -10.66
C VAL A 245 1.96 10.60 -10.05
N VAL A 246 2.57 9.73 -10.87
CA VAL A 246 3.61 8.78 -10.44
C VAL A 246 4.90 9.52 -10.17
N ALA A 247 5.30 10.42 -11.08
CA ALA A 247 6.51 11.22 -10.93
C ALA A 247 6.46 12.13 -9.69
N ASP A 248 5.32 12.78 -9.45
CA ASP A 248 5.11 13.64 -8.28
C ASP A 248 5.15 12.84 -6.97
N LEU A 249 4.47 11.68 -6.93
CA LEU A 249 4.50 10.78 -5.78
C LEU A 249 5.93 10.32 -5.49
N ALA A 250 6.67 9.90 -6.52
CA ALA A 250 8.06 9.48 -6.38
C ALA A 250 8.96 10.61 -5.88
N ALA A 251 8.80 11.83 -6.40
CA ALA A 251 9.55 12.99 -5.91
C ALA A 251 9.21 13.33 -4.45
N GLY A 252 7.95 13.16 -4.03
CA GLY A 252 7.52 13.29 -2.65
C GLY A 252 8.22 12.29 -1.72
N LEU A 253 8.20 11.01 -2.08
CA LEU A 253 8.85 9.94 -1.32
C LEU A 253 10.37 10.14 -1.25
N GLU A 254 11.01 10.54 -2.35
CA GLU A 254 12.44 10.84 -2.37
C GLU A 254 12.79 11.93 -1.36
N ARG A 255 12.03 13.03 -1.33
CA ARG A 255 12.23 14.10 -0.34
C ARG A 255 12.07 13.57 1.09
N GLU A 256 11.03 12.80 1.37
CA GLU A 256 10.78 12.25 2.71
C GLU A 256 11.95 11.39 3.21
N PHE A 257 12.40 10.44 2.38
CA PHE A 257 13.36 9.42 2.80
C PHE A 257 14.83 9.81 2.60
N LEU A 258 15.15 10.78 1.72
CA LEU A 258 16.53 11.26 1.53
C LEU A 258 16.84 12.58 2.25
N SER A 259 15.85 13.42 2.53
CA SER A 259 16.09 14.75 3.15
C SER A 259 16.01 14.74 4.68
N SER A 260 15.55 13.64 5.28
CA SER A 260 15.51 13.46 6.74
C SER A 260 16.88 12.98 7.24
N PRO A 261 17.70 13.82 7.89
CA PRO A 261 18.96 13.37 8.47
C PRO A 261 18.67 12.32 9.56
N ARG A 262 19.28 11.14 9.41
CA ARG A 262 19.24 10.06 10.40
C ARG A 262 19.85 10.51 11.73
#